data_AF-A0A4Q2J269-F1
#
_entry.id   AF-A0A4Q2J269-F1
#
_cell.length_a   1.000
_cell.length_b   1.000
_cell.length_c   1.000
_cell.angle_alpha   90.00
_cell.angle_beta   90.00
_cell.angle_gamma   90.00
#
_symmetry.space_group_name_H-M   'P 1'
#
loop_
_entity.id
_entity.type
_entity.pdbx_description
1 polymer ?
#
loop_
_entity_poly.entity_id
_entity_poly.type
_entity_poly.pdbx_seq_one_letter_code
_entity_poly.pdbx_strand_id
1 'polypeptide(L)' 'MADAADDAQLLLEAHLARSIAAARAPIPAGVAGECGECGEDMPRLVHGRCGFCRDGRKRRALT' A
#
# COMPACT_ATOMS: atom_id res chain seq x y z
N MET A 1 6.66 16.66 -35.29
CA MET A 1 6.56 18.01 -34.72
C MET A 1 5.85 17.83 -33.41
N ALA A 2 6.39 18.37 -32.32
CA ALA A 2 5.66 18.33 -31.05
C ALA A 2 4.40 19.19 -31.17
N ASP A 3 3.28 18.68 -30.70
CA ASP A 3 2.02 19.41 -30.63
C ASP A 3 1.57 19.65 -29.18
N ALA A 4 0.40 20.27 -29.02
CA ALA A 4 -0.15 20.54 -27.70
C ALA A 4 -0.47 19.26 -26.90
N ALA A 5 -0.71 18.14 -27.57
CA ALA A 5 -0.92 16.86 -26.89
C ALA A 5 0.40 16.31 -26.34
N ASP A 6 1.51 16.46 -27.07
CA ASP A 6 2.84 16.09 -26.61
C ASP A 6 3.24 16.90 -25.35
N ASP A 7 3.01 18.21 -25.37
CA ASP A 7 3.29 19.08 -24.21
C ASP A 7 2.42 18.72 -22.99
N ALA A 8 1.14 18.42 -23.22
CA ALA A 8 0.23 17.99 -22.16
C ALA A 8 0.69 16.66 -21.53
N GLN A 9 1.14 15.70 -22.35
CA GLN A 9 1.67 14.42 -21.88
C GLN A 9 2.90 14.62 -20.98
N LEU A 10 3.83 15.49 -21.39
CA LEU A 10 5.04 15.77 -20.61
C LEU A 10 4.71 16.35 -19.22
N LEU A 11 3.75 17.27 -19.16
CA LEU A 11 3.30 17.85 -17.90
C LEU A 11 2.64 16.80 -17.00
N LEU A 12 1.85 15.90 -17.59
CA LEU A 12 1.16 14.83 -16.87
C LEU A 12 2.14 13.81 -16.29
N GLU A 13 3.14 13.38 -17.06
CA GLU A 13 4.21 12.49 -16.60
C GLU A 13 5.00 13.11 -15.45
N ALA A 14 5.39 14.39 -15.59
CA ALA A 14 6.10 15.10 -14.54
C ALA A 14 5.26 15.25 -13.27
N HIS A 15 3.96 15.51 -13.40
CA HIS A 15 3.04 15.56 -12.27
C HIS A 15 2.90 14.19 -11.59
N LEU A 16 2.66 13.12 -12.35
CA LEU A 16 2.55 11.76 -11.84
C LEU A 16 3.80 11.33 -11.08
N ALA A 17 4.99 11.56 -11.65
CA ALA A 17 6.26 11.20 -11.03
C ALA A 17 6.43 11.89 -9.66
N ARG A 18 6.13 13.19 -9.58
CA ARG A 18 6.20 13.95 -8.32
C ARG A 18 5.18 13.45 -7.30
N SER A 19 3.94 13.21 -7.74
CA SER A 19 2.86 12.74 -6.86
C SER A 19 3.16 11.35 -6.30
N ILE A 20 3.69 10.42 -7.10
CA ILE A 20 4.11 9.09 -6.65
C ILE A 20 5.27 9.20 -5.65
N ALA A 21 6.27 10.03 -5.94
CA ALA A 21 7.42 10.22 -5.04
C ALA A 21 6.98 10.79 -3.69
N ALA A 22 6.07 11.77 -3.68
CA ALA A 22 5.55 12.38 -2.46
C ALA A 22 4.65 11.42 -1.64
N ALA A 23 3.88 10.56 -2.31
CA ALA A 23 2.98 9.61 -1.64
C ALA A 23 3.67 8.35 -1.11
N ARG A 24 4.95 8.12 -1.44
CA ARG A 24 5.72 6.97 -0.95
C ARG A 24 5.93 7.06 0.56
N ALA A 25 5.14 6.27 1.30
CA ALA A 25 5.37 6.03 2.71
C ALA A 25 6.29 4.81 2.91
N PRO A 26 7.19 4.81 3.91
CA PRO A 26 7.91 3.61 4.30
C PRO A 26 6.91 2.56 4.81
N ILE A 27 6.79 1.44 4.09
CA ILE A 27 5.95 0.32 4.50
C ILE A 27 6.82 -0.64 5.30
N PRO A 28 6.58 -0.83 6.62
CA PRO A 28 7.36 -1.76 7.42
C PRO A 28 7.25 -3.17 6.86
N ALA A 29 8.39 -3.86 6.75
CA ALA A 29 8.42 -5.28 6.48
C ALA A 29 7.63 -6.02 7.58
N GLY A 30 6.95 -7.08 7.20
CA GLY A 30 6.28 -7.93 8.18
C GLY A 30 6.89 -9.33 8.20
N VAL A 31 6.57 -10.05 9.26
CA VAL A 31 7.01 -11.44 9.49
C VAL A 31 5.79 -12.37 9.49
N ALA A 32 5.97 -13.62 9.08
CA ALA A 32 4.90 -14.62 9.19
C ALA A 32 4.71 -15.08 10.64
N GLY A 33 3.50 -15.48 11.01
CA GLY A 33 3.17 -16.07 12.30
C GLY A 33 1.80 -15.67 12.83
N GLU A 34 1.56 -15.94 14.11
CA GLU A 34 0.28 -15.71 14.78
C GLU A 34 0.07 -14.24 15.18
N CYS A 35 -1.11 -13.69 14.86
CA CYS A 35 -1.50 -12.33 15.23
C CYS A 35 -1.78 -12.23 16.74
N GLY A 36 -1.10 -11.31 17.44
CA GLY A 36 -1.29 -11.12 18.88
C GLY A 36 -2.65 -10.55 19.31
N GLU A 37 -3.51 -10.16 18.37
CA GLU A 37 -4.85 -9.62 18.68
C GLU A 37 -5.96 -10.64 18.39
N CYS A 38 -5.93 -11.30 17.22
CA CYS A 38 -6.98 -12.25 16.82
C CYS A 38 -6.56 -13.72 16.89
N GLY A 39 -5.28 -14.03 17.17
CA GLY A 39 -4.76 -15.40 17.28
C GLY A 39 -4.66 -16.17 15.95
N GLU A 40 -4.79 -15.50 14.81
CA GLU A 40 -4.78 -16.14 13.49
C GLU A 40 -3.37 -16.16 12.89
N ASP A 41 -2.98 -17.27 12.25
CA ASP A 41 -1.69 -17.39 11.54
C ASP A 41 -1.71 -16.65 10.21
N MET A 42 -0.90 -15.59 10.11
CA MET A 42 -0.89 -14.67 8.99
C MET A 42 0.48 -14.63 8.32
N PRO A 43 0.52 -14.54 6.97
CA PRO A 43 1.77 -14.48 6.23
C PRO A 43 2.55 -13.17 6.45
N ARG A 44 1.90 -12.14 7.01
CA ARG A 44 2.51 -10.83 7.26
C ARG A 44 1.91 -10.15 8.48
N LEU A 45 2.71 -10.07 9.54
CA LEU A 45 2.48 -9.31 10.76
C LEU A 45 3.38 -8.08 10.78
N VAL A 46 2.82 -6.93 11.12
CA VAL A 46 3.59 -5.70 11.39
C VAL A 46 3.37 -5.33 12.84
N HIS A 47 4.46 -5.25 13.61
CA HIS A 47 4.40 -5.08 15.08
C HIS A 47 3.50 -6.12 15.76
N GLY A 48 3.58 -7.39 15.32
CA GLY A 48 2.81 -8.50 15.90
C GLY A 48 1.32 -8.52 15.54
N ARG A 49 0.83 -7.61 14.70
CA ARG A 49 -0.58 -7.56 14.31
C ARG A 49 -0.78 -7.77 12.82
N CYS A 50 -1.86 -8.46 12.47
CA CYS A 50 -2.27 -8.66 11.09
C CYS A 50 -2.85 -7.36 10.48
N GLY A 51 -2.96 -7.32 9.16
CA GLY A 51 -3.50 -6.15 8.46
C GLY A 51 -4.95 -5.82 8.82
N PHE A 52 -5.78 -6.83 9.15
CA PHE A 52 -7.17 -6.61 9.56
C PHE A 52 -7.26 -5.92 10.91
N CYS A 53 -6.62 -6.49 11.94
CA CYS A 53 -6.57 -5.93 13.29
C CYS A 53 -5.90 -4.56 13.32
N ARG A 54 -4.75 -4.39 12.64
CA ARG A 54 -4.05 -3.11 12.58
C ARG A 54 -4.90 -2.00 11.95
N ASP A 55 -5.63 -2.33 10.90
CA ASP A 55 -6.39 -1.35 10.12
C ASP A 55 -7.87 -1.26 10.57
N GLY A 56 -8.27 -1.98 11.63
CA GLY A 56 -9.65 -2.00 12.14
C GLY A 56 -10.68 -2.59 11.18
N ARG A 57 -10.26 -3.49 10.28
CA ARG A 57 -11.10 -4.08 9.23
C ARG A 57 -11.60 -5.45 9.65
N LYS A 58 -12.86 -5.77 9.32
CA LYS A 58 -13.38 -7.13 9.46
C LYS A 58 -12.71 -8.05 8.43
N ARG A 59 -12.24 -9.23 8.88
CA ARG A 59 -11.77 -10.27 7.97
C ARG A 59 -12.98 -10.74 7.16
N ARG A 60 -12.89 -10.65 5.84
CA ARG A 60 -13.93 -11.20 4.96
C ARG A 60 -13.73 -12.71 4.95
N ALA A 61 -14.72 -13.46 5.45
CA ALA A 61 -14.67 -14.92 5.37
C ALA A 61 -14.56 -15.31 3.89
N LEU A 62 -13.54 -16.11 3.57
CA LEU A 62 -13.47 -16.80 2.30
C LEU A 62 -14.44 -17.98 2.42
N THR A 63 -15.68 -17.76 2.00
CA THR A 63 -16.66 -18.83 1.74
C THR A 63 -16.23 -19.64 0.53
#